data_AF-A0AA91PYM1-F1
#
_entry.id   AF-A0AA91PYM1-F1
#
_cell.length_a   1.000
_cell.length_b   1.000
_cell.length_c   1.000
_cell.angle_alpha   90.00
_cell.angle_beta   90.00
_cell.angle_gamma   90.00
#
_symmetry.space_group_name_H-M   'P 1'
#
loop_
_entity.id
_entity.type
_entity.pdbx_description
1 polymer ?
#
loop_
_entity_poly.entity_id
_entity_poly.type
_entity_poly.pdbx_seq_one_letter_code
_entity_poly.pdbx_strand_id
1 'polypeptide(L)'
;MSYPSYVNGNPPVVTLKEYDTASWASTTCVDRRDGKFVIVVMENPSQVVATVDEKDNGVLDSIFKSAHKDFSDQLVEKKGDVPRKE
;
A
#
# COMPACT_ATOMS: atom_id res chain seq x y z
N MET A 1 15.92 -6.76 13.05
CA MET A 1 14.87 -6.57 12.03
C MET A 1 15.59 -6.12 10.79
N SER A 2 15.47 -6.85 9.68
CA SER A 2 16.26 -6.58 8.48
C SER A 2 15.36 -6.63 7.25
N TYR A 3 15.55 -5.67 6.36
CA TYR A 3 14.90 -5.66 5.05
C TYR A 3 15.48 -6.77 4.16
N PRO A 4 14.69 -7.28 3.21
CA PRO A 4 15.17 -8.32 2.33
C PRO A 4 16.28 -7.76 1.43
N SER A 5 17.24 -8.61 1.10
CA SER A 5 18.39 -8.20 0.29
C SER A 5 17.99 -7.95 -1.16
N TYR A 6 18.64 -6.97 -1.78
CA TYR A 6 18.45 -6.67 -3.18
C TYR A 6 18.97 -7.83 -4.03
N VAL A 7 18.19 -8.24 -5.03
CA VAL A 7 18.57 -9.30 -5.97
C VAL A 7 19.03 -8.60 -7.25
N ASN A 8 20.32 -8.76 -7.60
CA ASN A 8 20.91 -8.12 -8.78
C ASN A 8 20.74 -6.58 -8.81
N GLY A 9 20.87 -5.92 -7.66
CA GLY A 9 20.71 -4.47 -7.53
C GLY A 9 19.27 -3.97 -7.61
N ASN A 10 18.28 -4.87 -7.68
CA ASN A 10 16.86 -4.54 -7.67
C ASN A 10 16.19 -4.99 -6.37
N PRO A 11 15.11 -4.31 -5.93
CA PRO A 11 14.30 -4.80 -4.83
C PRO A 11 13.77 -6.21 -5.14
N PRO A 12 13.80 -7.13 -4.18
CA PRO A 12 13.24 -8.46 -4.37
C PRO A 12 11.74 -8.38 -4.66
N VAL A 13 11.25 -9.35 -5.43
CA VAL A 13 9.81 -9.53 -5.67
C VAL A 13 9.27 -10.45 -4.59
N VAL A 14 8.18 -10.03 -3.95
CA VAL A 14 7.50 -10.80 -2.90
C VAL A 14 6.01 -10.87 -3.18
N THR A 15 5.38 -11.96 -2.79
CA THR A 15 3.91 -12.07 -2.76
C THR A 15 3.34 -11.33 -1.56
N LEU A 16 2.06 -10.97 -1.61
CA LEU A 16 1.34 -10.41 -0.46
C LEU A 16 1.39 -11.32 0.75
N LYS A 17 1.36 -12.64 0.54
CA LYS A 17 1.43 -13.62 1.62
C LYS A 17 2.79 -13.63 2.32
N GLU A 18 3.87 -13.52 1.54
CA GLU A 18 5.22 -13.38 2.10
C GLU A 18 5.35 -12.06 2.85
N TYR A 19 4.77 -10.99 2.32
CA TYR A 19 4.74 -9.69 2.98
C TYR A 19 3.96 -9.72 4.31
N ASP A 20 2.78 -10.34 4.35
CA ASP A 20 1.92 -10.40 5.55
C ASP A 20 2.59 -11.10 6.75
N THR A 21 3.52 -12.03 6.47
CA THR A 21 4.30 -12.73 7.49
C THR A 21 5.70 -12.15 7.70
N ALA A 22 6.05 -11.12 6.94
CA ALA A 22 7.38 -10.53 7.01
C ALA A 22 7.55 -9.76 8.32
N SER A 23 8.64 -10.04 9.04
CA SER A 23 8.95 -9.31 10.28
C SER A 23 9.05 -7.80 10.06
N TRP A 24 9.46 -7.34 8.88
CA TRP A 24 9.58 -5.92 8.52
C TRP A 24 8.28 -5.25 8.05
N ALA A 25 7.17 -6.00 7.93
CA ALA A 25 5.90 -5.48 7.44
C ALA A 25 5.31 -4.37 8.33
N SER A 26 5.56 -4.40 9.63
CA SER A 26 5.05 -3.41 10.58
C SER A 26 5.69 -2.02 10.45
N THR A 27 6.85 -1.93 9.79
CA THR A 27 7.57 -0.66 9.58
C THR A 27 7.53 -0.21 8.11
N THR A 28 6.74 -0.89 7.28
CA THR A 28 6.65 -0.65 5.85
C THR A 28 5.20 -0.56 5.40
N CYS A 29 4.96 0.08 4.25
CA CYS A 29 3.65 0.15 3.64
C CYS A 29 3.72 -0.16 2.15
N VAL A 30 2.59 -0.61 1.59
CA VAL A 30 2.43 -0.80 0.14
C VAL A 30 2.07 0.55 -0.48
N ASP A 31 2.78 0.92 -1.53
CA ASP A 31 2.61 2.15 -2.30
C ASP A 31 2.47 1.79 -3.80
N ARG A 32 1.83 2.66 -4.58
CA ARG A 32 1.66 2.48 -6.02
C ARG A 32 2.54 3.47 -6.78
N ARG A 33 3.54 2.97 -7.51
CA ARG A 33 4.48 3.76 -8.31
C ARG A 33 4.60 3.22 -9.72
N ASP A 34 4.51 4.11 -10.71
CA ASP A 34 4.68 3.77 -12.13
C ASP A 34 3.85 2.56 -12.59
N GLY A 35 2.63 2.44 -12.06
CA GLY A 35 1.71 1.33 -12.38
C GLY A 35 2.00 0.01 -11.67
N LYS A 36 2.99 -0.04 -10.77
CA LYS A 36 3.35 -1.22 -9.97
C LYS A 36 3.12 -0.98 -8.48
N PHE A 37 2.96 -2.07 -7.74
CA PHE A 37 2.91 -2.02 -6.28
C PHE A 37 4.29 -2.30 -5.71
N VAL A 38 4.76 -1.40 -4.86
CA VAL A 38 6.05 -1.46 -4.19
C VAL A 38 5.85 -1.37 -2.70
N ILE A 39 6.77 -1.95 -1.94
CA ILE A 39 6.78 -1.85 -0.49
C ILE A 39 7.90 -0.91 -0.08
N VAL A 40 7.54 0.12 0.70
CA VAL A 40 8.42 1.21 1.11
C VAL A 40 8.47 1.34 2.62
N VAL A 41 9.55 1.93 3.13
CA VAL A 41 9.69 2.19 4.57
C VAL A 41 8.79 3.36 4.97
N MET A 42 8.01 3.22 6.05
CA MET A 42 7.11 4.29 6.50
C MET A 42 7.86 5.57 6.89
N GLU A 43 8.99 5.44 7.60
CA GLU A 43 9.84 6.56 7.99
C GLU A 43 10.57 7.22 6.80
N ASN A 44 10.79 6.46 5.74
CA ASN A 44 11.43 6.96 4.52
C ASN A 44 10.77 6.35 3.28
N PRO A 45 9.67 6.95 2.79
CA PRO A 45 8.93 6.42 1.64
C PRO A 45 9.76 6.38 0.36
N SER A 46 10.86 7.13 0.27
CA SER A 46 11.77 7.07 -0.89
C SER A 46 12.51 5.73 -0.99
N GLN A 47 12.63 5.00 0.12
CA GLN A 47 13.30 3.72 0.17
C GLN A 47 12.34 2.57 -0.15
N VAL A 48 12.54 1.96 -1.32
CA VAL A 48 11.86 0.72 -1.73
C VAL A 48 12.60 -0.48 -1.14
N VAL A 49 11.89 -1.38 -0.47
CA VAL A 49 12.48 -2.59 0.12
C VAL A 49 12.10 -3.85 -0.64
N ALA A 50 10.96 -3.84 -1.32
CA ALA A 50 10.50 -4.95 -2.15
C ALA A 50 9.49 -4.46 -3.20
N THR A 51 9.26 -5.27 -4.23
CA THR A 51 8.18 -5.11 -5.20
C THR A 51 7.17 -6.22 -5.01
N VAL A 52 5.88 -5.95 -5.22
CA VAL A 52 4.86 -6.98 -5.12
C VAL A 52 4.78 -7.77 -6.43
N ASP A 53 4.62 -9.09 -6.34
CA ASP A 53 4.40 -9.95 -7.51
C ASP A 53 3.12 -9.55 -8.26
N GLU A 54 3.21 -9.50 -9.59
CA GLU A 54 2.10 -9.06 -10.44
C GLU A 54 0.84 -9.90 -10.29
N LYS A 55 0.96 -11.16 -9.85
CA LYS A 55 -0.18 -12.04 -9.57
C LYS A 55 -1.09 -11.48 -8.48
N ASP A 56 -0.54 -10.72 -7.55
CA ASP A 56 -1.29 -10.14 -6.43
C ASP A 56 -1.82 -8.72 -6.74
N ASN A 57 -1.47 -8.16 -7.91
CA ASN A 57 -1.92 -6.82 -8.31
C ASN A 57 -3.45 -6.69 -8.33
N GLY A 58 -4.16 -7.75 -8.75
CA GLY A 58 -5.63 -7.75 -8.77
C GLY A 58 -6.25 -7.63 -7.37
N VAL A 59 -5.63 -8.26 -6.37
CA VAL A 59 -6.04 -8.17 -4.96
C VAL A 59 -5.78 -6.76 -4.46
N LEU A 60 -4.58 -6.22 -4.68
CA LEU A 60 -4.22 -4.87 -4.29
C LEU A 60 -5.12 -3.82 -4.94
N ASP A 61 -5.34 -3.88 -6.26
CA ASP A 61 -6.24 -2.97 -6.97
C ASP A 61 -7.66 -3.01 -6.37
N SER A 62 -8.13 -4.19 -5.97
CA SER A 62 -9.44 -4.33 -5.33
C SER A 62 -9.47 -3.68 -3.94
N ILE A 63 -8.42 -3.87 -3.14
CA ILE A 63 -8.27 -3.23 -1.83
C ILE A 63 -8.21 -1.71 -1.97
N PHE A 64 -7.39 -1.19 -2.89
CA PHE A 64 -7.26 0.25 -3.11
C PHE A 64 -8.55 0.87 -3.64
N LYS A 65 -9.28 0.19 -4.54
CA LYS A 65 -10.60 0.65 -5.02
C LYS A 65 -11.64 0.67 -3.92
N SER A 66 -11.72 -0.39 -3.10
CA SER A 66 -12.64 -0.44 -1.97
C SER A 66 -12.32 0.63 -0.94
N ALA A 67 -11.05 0.79 -0.56
CA ALA A 67 -10.63 1.83 0.37
C ALA A 67 -10.96 3.25 -0.16
N HIS A 68 -10.77 3.49 -1.46
CA HIS A 68 -11.13 4.77 -2.08
C HIS A 68 -12.65 5.00 -2.10
N LYS A 69 -13.43 3.94 -2.35
CA LYS A 69 -14.89 3.99 -2.32
C LYS A 69 -15.40 4.28 -0.91
N ASP A 70 -14.94 3.53 0.09
CA ASP A 70 -15.36 3.72 1.48
C ASP A 70 -15.02 5.13 1.99
N PHE A 71 -13.85 5.67 1.59
CA PHE A 71 -13.48 7.04 1.90
C PHE A 71 -14.38 8.07 1.20
N SER A 72 -14.74 7.82 -0.06
CA SER A 72 -15.66 8.68 -0.81
C SER A 72 -17.07 8.67 -0.20
N ASP A 73 -17.56 7.50 0.21
CA ASP A 73 -18.87 7.34 0.84
C ASP A 73 -18.90 8.04 2.21
N GLN A 74 -17.85 7.92 3.03
CA GLN A 74 -17.71 8.69 4.28
C GLN A 74 -17.70 10.21 4.07
N LEU A 75 -17.09 10.71 2.98
CA LEU A 75 -17.11 12.14 2.65
C LEU A 75 -18.51 12.61 2.23
N VAL A 76 -19.31 11.75 1.60
CA VAL A 76 -20.70 12.06 1.23
C VAL A 76 -21.60 12.07 2.47
N GLU A 77 -21.48 11.07 3.35
CA GLU A 77 -22.25 11.02 4.61
C GLU A 77 -21.94 12.21 5.53
N LYS A 78 -20.65 12.58 5.69
CA LYS A 78 -20.27 13.73 6.52
C LYS A 78 -20.67 15.10 5.96
N LYS A 79 -20.96 15.22 4.66
CA LYS A 79 -21.50 16.45 4.07
C LYS A 79 -22.99 16.66 4.40
N GLY A 80 -23.69 15.63 4.90
CA GLY A 80 -25.09 15.73 5.31
C GLY A 80 -25.31 16.37 6.68
N ASP A 81 -24.27 16.48 7.51
CA ASP A 81 -24.36 16.91 8.92
C ASP A 81 -23.65 18.25 9.20
N VAL A 82 -23.34 19.01 8.16
CA VAL A 82 -22.80 20.38 8.32
C VAL A 82 -23.98 21.35 8.36
N PRO A 83 -24.35 21.94 9.51
CA PRO A 83 -25.38 22.96 9.52
C PRO A 83 -24.92 24.12 8.65
N ARG A 84 -25.70 24.44 7.60
CA ARG A 84 -25.55 25.71 6.89
C ARG A 84 -25.79 26.81 7.93
N LYS A 85 -24.76 27.58 8.26
CA LYS A 85 -24.96 28.88 8.90
C LYS A 85 -25.69 29.76 7.88
N GLU A 86 -26.91 30.16 8.24
CA GLU A 86 -27.63 31.28 7.61
C GLU A 86 -26.86 32.59 7.79
#